data_AF-A0A2S9FNI7-F1
#
_entry.id   AF-A0A2S9FNI7-F1
#
_cell.length_a   1.000
_cell.length_b   1.000
_cell.length_c   1.000
_cell.angle_alpha   90.00
_cell.angle_beta   90.00
_cell.angle_gamma   90.00
#
_symmetry.space_group_name_H-M   'P 1'
#
loop_
_entity.id
_entity.type
_entity.pdbx_description
1 polymer ?
#
loop_
_entity_poly.entity_id
_entity_poly.type
_entity_poly.pdbx_seq_one_letter_code
_entity_poly.pdbx_strand_id
1 'polypeptide(L)'
;TTATITAVSAFAAWGAFLFMMSVYLQSERGFSAMHTGLIYLPIAVGALLFSPLSGRLVGRFGARPSLVTAGVLITAAASMLTFLAATTPVWQLLVVFAVFGIGFSMVNAPITNAAVSGMPLDR
;
A
#
# COMPACT_ATOMS: atom_id res chain seq x y z
N THR A 1 -4.22 9.02 19.22
CA THR A 1 -3.45 7.79 19.52
C THR A 1 -3.68 6.68 18.51
N THR A 2 -4.93 6.27 18.26
CA THR A 2 -5.24 5.20 17.28
C THR A 2 -4.78 5.54 15.86
N ALA A 3 -5.04 6.76 15.37
CA ALA A 3 -4.59 7.22 14.05
C ALA A 3 -3.05 7.15 13.90
N THR A 4 -2.31 7.54 14.93
CA THR A 4 -0.85 7.49 14.95
C THR A 4 -0.34 6.05 14.91
N ILE A 5 -0.96 5.13 15.67
CA ILE A 5 -0.62 3.71 15.64
C ILE A 5 -0.87 3.15 14.24
N THR A 6 -2.04 3.42 13.64
CA THR A 6 -2.35 2.97 12.28
C THR A 6 -1.37 3.52 11.25
N ALA A 7 -0.99 4.79 11.36
CA ALA A 7 0.00 5.41 10.47
C ALA A 7 1.37 4.75 10.62
N VAL A 8 1.89 4.62 11.84
CA VAL A 8 3.20 4.01 12.10
C VAL A 8 3.22 2.56 11.60
N SER A 9 2.20 1.77 11.90
CA SER A 9 2.11 0.39 11.43
C SER A 9 2.04 0.29 9.90
N ALA A 10 1.26 1.16 9.25
CA ALA A 10 1.17 1.18 7.79
C ALA A 10 2.51 1.55 7.14
N PHE A 11 3.15 2.64 7.56
CA PHE A 11 4.44 3.06 7.01
C PHE A 11 5.57 2.07 7.32
N ALA A 12 5.57 1.45 8.50
CA ALA A 12 6.53 0.40 8.84
C ALA A 12 6.35 -0.83 7.94
N ALA A 13 5.11 -1.29 7.74
CA ALA A 13 4.80 -2.41 6.85
C ALA A 13 5.19 -2.09 5.39
N TRP A 14 4.96 -0.85 4.95
CA TRP A 14 5.38 -0.38 3.62
C TRP A 14 6.89 -0.42 3.43
N GLY A 15 7.65 0.12 4.39
CA GLY A 15 9.11 0.11 4.35
C GLY A 15 9.67 -1.32 4.37
N ALA A 16 9.13 -2.17 5.24
CA ALA A 16 9.52 -3.58 5.31
C ALA A 16 9.24 -4.32 3.99
N PHE A 17 8.08 -4.09 3.38
CA PHE A 17 7.71 -4.68 2.10
C PHE A 17 8.65 -4.26 0.97
N LEU A 18 8.87 -2.95 0.79
CA LEU A 18 9.76 -2.44 -0.26
C LEU A 18 11.20 -2.92 -0.08
N PHE A 19 11.68 -3.00 1.16
CA PHE A 19 13.00 -3.53 1.46
C PHE A 19 13.10 -5.01 1.10
N MET A 20 12.18 -5.84 1.61
CA MET A 20 12.17 -7.28 1.38
C MET A 20 12.06 -7.62 -0.12
N MET A 21 11.16 -6.93 -0.84
CA MET A 21 11.01 -7.13 -2.28
C MET A 21 12.24 -6.67 -3.07
N SER A 22 12.96 -5.65 -2.60
CA SER A 22 14.18 -5.19 -3.27
C SER A 22 15.29 -6.21 -3.13
N VAL A 23 15.43 -6.81 -1.95
CA VAL A 23 16.37 -7.91 -1.71
C VAL A 23 15.99 -9.12 -2.58
N TYR A 24 14.71 -9.49 -2.64
CA TYR A 24 14.26 -10.57 -3.53
C TYR A 24 14.57 -10.28 -5.01
N LEU A 25 14.28 -9.09 -5.50
CA LEU A 25 14.50 -8.74 -6.91
C LEU A 25 15.99 -8.64 -7.28
N GLN A 26 16.82 -8.12 -6.38
CA GLN A 26 18.24 -7.89 -6.68
C GLN A 26 19.11 -9.10 -6.32
N SER A 27 18.90 -9.70 -5.15
CA SER A 27 19.75 -10.80 -4.64
C SER A 27 19.33 -12.16 -5.19
N GLU A 28 18.03 -12.50 -5.17
CA GLU A 28 17.54 -13.81 -5.64
C GLU A 28 17.33 -13.83 -7.15
N ARG A 29 16.76 -12.76 -7.71
CA ARG A 29 16.40 -12.67 -9.13
C ARG A 29 17.47 -12.01 -10.00
N GLY A 30 18.51 -11.44 -9.39
CA GLY A 30 19.65 -10.84 -10.10
C GLY A 30 19.31 -9.58 -10.91
N PHE A 31 18.16 -8.93 -10.66
CA PHE A 31 17.82 -7.70 -11.36
C PHE A 31 18.69 -6.54 -10.88
N SER A 32 19.01 -5.62 -11.80
CA SER A 32 19.67 -4.37 -11.41
C SER A 32 18.72 -3.46 -10.60
N ALA A 33 19.28 -2.53 -9.84
CA ALA A 33 18.49 -1.53 -9.11
C ALA A 33 17.55 -0.74 -10.02
N MET A 34 17.97 -0.43 -11.25
CA MET A 34 17.14 0.28 -12.24
C MET A 34 15.93 -0.57 -12.68
N HIS A 35 16.13 -1.86 -12.94
CA HIS A 35 15.02 -2.77 -13.27
C HIS A 35 14.07 -2.93 -12.09
N THR A 36 14.59 -3.06 -10.87
CA THR A 36 13.77 -3.12 -9.65
C THR A 36 12.87 -1.88 -9.52
N GLY A 37 13.42 -0.70 -9.79
CA GLY A 37 12.65 0.54 -9.81
C GLY A 37 11.53 0.54 -10.86
N LEU A 38 11.79 0.04 -12.07
CA LEU A 38 10.76 -0.13 -13.10
C LEU A 38 9.66 -1.12 -12.69
N ILE A 39 10.03 -2.20 -12.00
CA ILE A 39 9.05 -3.18 -11.50
C ILE A 39 8.17 -2.55 -10.39
N TYR A 40 8.67 -1.58 -9.61
CA TYR A 40 7.86 -0.83 -8.64
C TYR A 40 6.97 0.25 -9.23
N LEU A 41 7.08 0.55 -10.52
CA LEU A 41 6.29 1.60 -11.16
C LEU A 41 4.76 1.44 -11.02
N PRO A 42 4.18 0.22 -11.10
CA PRO A 42 2.75 0.01 -10.83
C PRO A 42 2.31 0.40 -9.42
N ILE A 43 3.21 0.28 -8.42
CA ILE A 43 2.95 0.73 -7.05
C ILE A 43 2.69 2.24 -7.05
N ALA A 44 3.59 2.99 -7.67
CA ALA A 44 3.51 4.45 -7.75
C ALA A 44 2.28 4.91 -8.55
N VAL A 45 2.00 4.26 -9.68
CA VAL A 45 0.82 4.55 -10.51
C VAL A 45 -0.48 4.27 -9.74
N GLY A 46 -0.58 3.11 -9.08
CA GLY A 46 -1.70 2.77 -8.23
C GLY A 46 -1.91 3.80 -7.12
N ALA A 47 -0.84 4.20 -6.45
CA ALA A 47 -0.92 5.21 -5.40
C ALA A 47 -1.36 6.58 -5.92
N LEU A 48 -0.83 7.03 -7.06
CA LEU A 48 -1.16 8.31 -7.67
C LEU A 48 -2.64 8.39 -8.05
N LEU A 49 -3.19 7.31 -8.61
CA LEU A 49 -4.56 7.28 -9.12
C LEU A 49 -5.60 7.06 -8.01
N PHE A 50 -5.29 6.21 -7.03
CA PHE A 50 -6.27 5.78 -6.01
C PHE A 50 -6.20 6.59 -4.70
N SER A 51 -5.12 7.33 -4.45
CA SER A 51 -5.04 8.30 -3.34
C SER A 51 -6.19 9.34 -3.35
N PRO A 52 -6.47 10.08 -4.46
CA PRO A 52 -7.60 11.02 -4.49
C PRO A 52 -8.96 10.31 -4.38
N LEU A 53 -9.05 9.07 -4.86
CA LEU A 53 -10.28 8.27 -4.76
C LEU A 53 -10.58 7.90 -3.31
N SER A 54 -9.56 7.57 -2.53
CA SER A 54 -9.68 7.37 -1.08
C SER A 54 -10.19 8.64 -0.38
N GLY A 55 -9.63 9.81 -0.70
CA GLY A 55 -10.10 11.08 -0.15
C GLY A 55 -11.58 11.35 -0.44
N ARG A 56 -12.04 11.08 -1.66
CA ARG A 56 -13.46 11.18 -2.05
C ARG A 56 -14.35 10.18 -1.31
N LEU A 57 -13.89 8.94 -1.14
CA LEU A 57 -14.62 7.91 -0.39
C LEU A 57 -14.81 8.31 1.07
N VAL A 58 -13.73 8.79 1.70
CA VAL A 58 -13.75 9.24 3.10
C VAL A 58 -14.65 10.46 3.28
N GLY A 59 -14.58 11.43 2.36
CA GLY A 59 -15.43 12.62 2.41
C GLY A 59 -16.91 12.34 2.23
N ARG A 60 -17.28 11.32 1.44
CA ARG A 60 -18.69 11.01 1.12
C ARG A 60 -19.33 9.94 2.01
N PHE A 61 -18.56 8.93 2.42
CA PHE A 61 -19.06 7.73 3.12
C PHE A 61 -18.36 7.46 4.46
N GLY A 62 -17.46 8.36 4.88
CA GLY A 62 -16.66 8.20 6.09
C GLY A 62 -15.44 7.28 5.90
N ALA A 63 -14.62 7.15 6.95
CA ALA A 63 -13.33 6.45 6.88
C ALA A 63 -13.43 4.92 6.66
N ARG A 64 -14.55 4.30 7.06
CA ARG A 64 -14.69 2.84 7.16
C ARG A 64 -14.59 2.11 5.81
N PRO A 65 -15.28 2.52 4.72
CA PRO A 65 -15.18 1.82 3.44
C PRO A 65 -13.76 1.83 2.88
N SER A 66 -13.05 2.97 2.99
CA SER A 66 -11.66 3.10 2.52
C SER A 66 -10.69 2.19 3.29
N LEU A 67 -10.88 2.03 4.60
CA LEU A 67 -10.06 1.12 5.41
C LEU A 67 -10.33 -0.35 5.09
N VAL A 68 -11.59 -0.73 4.86
CA VAL A 68 -11.95 -2.10 4.50
C VAL A 68 -11.39 -2.46 3.12
N THR A 69 -11.52 -1.58 2.13
CA THR A 69 -10.94 -1.81 0.80
C THR A 69 -9.42 -1.89 0.85
N ALA A 70 -8.77 -1.05 1.65
CA ALA A 70 -7.33 -1.12 1.89
C ALA A 70 -6.92 -2.48 2.47
N GLY A 71 -7.59 -2.91 3.55
CA GLY A 71 -7.32 -4.19 4.21
C GLY A 71 -7.47 -5.38 3.26
N VAL A 72 -8.59 -5.45 2.52
CA VAL A 72 -8.84 -6.52 1.55
C VAL A 72 -7.76 -6.58 0.48
N LEU A 73 -7.38 -5.44 -0.11
CA LEU A 73 -6.37 -5.39 -1.16
C LEU A 73 -4.97 -5.74 -0.65
N ILE A 74 -4.60 -5.26 0.55
CA ILE A 74 -3.31 -5.60 1.17
C ILE A 74 -3.24 -7.08 1.52
N THR A 75 -4.31 -7.65 2.09
CA THR A 75 -4.38 -9.09 2.39
C THR A 75 -4.35 -9.92 1.11
N ALA A 76 -5.04 -9.49 0.05
CA ALA A 76 -4.99 -10.15 -1.25
C ALA A 76 -3.56 -10.14 -1.81
N ALA A 77 -2.88 -8.98 -1.83
CA ALA A 77 -1.49 -8.89 -2.27
C ALA A 77 -0.56 -9.77 -1.43
N ALA A 78 -0.71 -9.77 -0.10
CA ALA A 78 0.06 -10.62 0.81
C ALA A 78 -0.14 -12.11 0.50
N SER A 79 -1.38 -12.54 0.24
CA SER A 79 -1.67 -13.92 -0.14
C SER A 79 -1.10 -14.28 -1.51
N MET A 80 -1.03 -13.34 -2.47
CA MET A 80 -0.40 -13.61 -3.77
C MET A 80 1.12 -13.79 -3.62
N LEU A 81 1.75 -13.10 -2.68
CA LEU A 81 3.18 -13.25 -2.39
C LEU A 81 3.53 -14.61 -1.78
N THR A 82 2.61 -15.30 -1.11
CA THR A 82 2.91 -16.64 -0.55
C THR A 82 3.08 -17.71 -1.62
N PHE A 83 2.58 -17.46 -2.83
CA PHE A 83 2.74 -18.35 -3.98
C PHE A 83 3.92 -17.98 -4.88
N LEU A 84 4.73 -17.00 -4.47
CA LEU A 84 5.84 -16.50 -5.26
C LEU A 84 7.03 -17.46 -5.18
N ALA A 85 7.34 -18.10 -6.31
CA ALA A 85 8.54 -18.93 -6.47
C ALA A 85 9.68 -18.15 -7.15
N ALA A 86 10.90 -18.69 -7.10
CA ALA A 86 12.06 -18.11 -7.80
C ALA A 86 11.87 -18.03 -9.33
N THR A 87 10.95 -18.80 -9.91
CA THR A 87 10.63 -18.84 -11.34
C THR A 87 9.40 -17.99 -11.74
N THR A 88 8.79 -17.28 -10.78
CA THR A 88 7.56 -16.49 -11.02
C THR A 88 7.79 -15.48 -12.16
N PRO A 89 6.90 -15.40 -13.17
CA PRO A 89 7.05 -14.43 -14.25
C PRO A 89 6.85 -12.98 -13.75
N VAL A 90 7.56 -12.04 -14.36
CA VAL A 90 7.57 -10.63 -13.93
C VAL A 90 6.19 -9.98 -13.96
N TRP A 91 5.32 -10.36 -14.91
CA TRP A 91 3.96 -9.81 -14.98
C TRP A 91 3.13 -10.09 -13.71
N GLN A 92 3.35 -11.23 -13.03
CA GLN A 92 2.67 -11.52 -11.77
C GLN A 92 3.12 -10.55 -10.66
N LEU A 93 4.42 -10.24 -10.62
CA LEU A 93 4.97 -9.24 -9.68
C LEU A 93 4.33 -7.87 -9.92
N LEU A 94 4.19 -7.46 -11.19
CA LEU A 94 3.55 -6.18 -11.54
C LEU A 94 2.10 -6.12 -11.04
N VAL A 95 1.34 -7.22 -11.17
CA VAL A 95 -0.04 -7.30 -10.67
C VAL A 95 -0.08 -7.21 -9.15
N VAL A 96 0.75 -7.99 -8.44
CA VAL A 96 0.80 -7.96 -6.98
C VAL A 96 1.17 -6.58 -6.47
N PHE A 97 2.16 -5.95 -7.09
CA PHE A 97 2.62 -4.61 -6.74
C PHE A 97 1.57 -3.54 -7.06
N ALA A 98 0.84 -3.66 -8.17
CA ALA A 98 -0.30 -2.79 -8.45
C ALA A 98 -1.39 -2.93 -7.37
N VAL A 99 -1.81 -4.15 -7.06
CA VAL A 99 -2.83 -4.42 -6.02
C VAL A 99 -2.40 -3.87 -4.67
N PHE A 100 -1.14 -4.10 -4.28
CA PHE A 100 -0.58 -3.59 -3.04
C PHE A 100 -0.54 -2.06 -3.02
N GLY A 101 -0.06 -1.41 -4.08
CA GLY A 101 0.00 0.05 -4.19
C GLY A 101 -1.39 0.70 -4.11
N ILE A 102 -2.38 0.11 -4.79
CA ILE A 102 -3.78 0.55 -4.69
C ILE A 102 -4.28 0.41 -3.26
N GLY A 103 -4.14 -0.77 -2.65
CA GLY A 103 -4.58 -1.02 -1.28
C GLY A 103 -3.96 -0.07 -0.26
N PHE A 104 -2.65 0.13 -0.34
CA PHE A 104 -1.91 1.01 0.55
C PHE A 104 -2.31 2.48 0.41
N SER A 105 -2.56 2.94 -0.82
CA SER A 105 -2.99 4.33 -1.06
C SER A 105 -4.31 4.70 -0.40
N MET A 106 -5.15 3.71 -0.11
CA MET A 106 -6.45 3.90 0.55
C MET A 106 -6.35 4.06 2.08
N VAL A 107 -5.16 3.90 2.66
CA VAL A 107 -4.94 4.04 4.11
C VAL A 107 -4.70 5.50 4.52
N ASN A 108 -4.20 6.34 3.60
CA ASN A 108 -3.73 7.68 3.95
C ASN A 108 -4.87 8.65 4.34
N ALA A 109 -5.98 8.67 3.58
CA ALA A 109 -7.10 9.56 3.89
C ALA A 109 -7.82 9.23 5.21
N PRO A 110 -8.06 7.95 5.58
CA PRO A 110 -8.56 7.58 6.91
C PRO A 110 -7.66 8.03 8.06
N ILE A 111 -6.34 7.94 7.91
CA ILE A 111 -5.38 8.39 8.93
C ILE A 111 -5.57 9.88 9.18
N THR A 112 -5.59 10.68 8.11
CA THR A 112 -5.80 12.14 8.22
C THR A 112 -7.16 12.47 8.84
N ASN A 113 -8.22 11.78 8.41
CA ASN A 113 -9.57 11.99 8.95
C ASN A 113 -9.64 11.67 10.45
N ALA A 114 -9.07 10.53 10.87
CA ALA A 114 -9.04 10.13 12.27
C ALA A 114 -8.20 11.07 13.15
N ALA A 115 -7.13 11.66 12.59
CA ALA A 115 -6.33 12.67 13.28
C ALA A 115 -7.13 13.95 13.55
N VAL A 116 -7.88 14.44 12.56
CA VAL A 116 -8.69 15.66 12.68
C VAL A 116 -9.91 15.45 13.57
N SER A 117 -10.58 14.28 13.48
CA SER A 117 -11.75 13.97 14.32
C SER A 117 -11.43 13.90 15.82
N GLY A 118 -10.16 13.70 16.18
CA GLY A 118 -9.71 13.67 17.57
C GLY A 118 -9.39 15.03 18.16
N MET A 119 -9.45 16.12 17.38
CA MET A 119 -9.20 17.46 17.91
C MET A 119 -10.41 17.96 18.71
N PRO A 120 -10.20 18.56 19.90
CA PRO A 120 -11.28 19.23 20.61
C PRO A 120 -11.86 20.35 19.74
N LEU A 121 -13.20 20.44 19.71
CA LEU A 121 -13.86 21.57 19.08
C LEU A 121 -13.55 22.80 19.94
N ASP A 122 -12.72 23.72 19.43
CA ASP A 122 -12.49 25.01 20.05
C ASP A 122 -13.86 25.66 20.33
N ARG A 123 -14.13 25.91 21.61
CA ARG A 123 -15.19 26.78 22.11
C ARG A 123 -14.55 28.00 22.72
#